data_AF-A0A372QB21-F1
#
_entry.id   AF-A0A372QB21-F1
#
_cell.length_a   1.000
_cell.length_b   1.000
_cell.length_c   1.000
_cell.angle_alpha   90.00
_cell.angle_beta   90.00
_cell.angle_gamma   90.00
#
_symmetry.space_group_name_H-M   'P 1'
#
loop_
_entity.id
_entity.type
_entity.pdbx_description
1 polymer ?
#
loop_
_entity_poly.entity_id
_entity_poly.type
_entity_poly.pdbx_seq_one_letter_code
_entity_poly.pdbx_strand_id
1 'polypeptide(L)'
;MFNNAKFKESDLESLMQIRVGGKQDDDTKIGKHGLGFNSCYHFTDVPSFVSSDKITLLDPQEKYLSKRIIDTIPQNGTHKDQLAPFKGIKSIYFCEGTLFQIPLRKEPSKLSDTIYTTDQILELVK
;
A
#
# COMPACT_ATOMS: atom_id res chain seq x y z
N MET A 1 4.82 8.73 -0.77
CA MET A 1 3.74 9.72 -0.52
C MET A 1 3.45 9.75 0.97
N PHE A 2 3.33 10.93 1.59
CA PHE A 2 3.03 11.07 3.03
C PHE A 2 1.65 11.71 3.22
N ASN A 3 0.90 11.18 4.19
CA ASN A 3 -0.36 11.72 4.68
C ASN A 3 -0.25 11.92 6.20
N ASN A 4 -0.75 13.02 6.74
CA ASN A 4 -0.76 13.27 8.19
C ASN A 4 -1.91 12.54 8.92
N ALA A 5 -2.80 11.85 8.19
CA ALA A 5 -3.76 10.93 8.78
C ALA A 5 -3.14 9.53 9.00
N LYS A 6 -3.63 8.84 10.04
CA LYS A 6 -3.27 7.47 10.39
C LYS A 6 -4.42 6.53 10.09
N PHE A 7 -4.10 5.33 9.63
CA PHE A 7 -5.07 4.25 9.55
C PHE A 7 -5.40 3.71 10.94
N LYS A 8 -6.70 3.56 11.22
CA LYS A 8 -7.21 2.77 12.35
C LYS A 8 -7.24 1.30 11.99
N GLU A 9 -7.31 0.44 12.98
CA GLU A 9 -7.44 -1.00 12.78
C GLU A 9 -8.65 -1.38 11.90
N SER A 10 -9.80 -0.74 12.12
CA SER A 10 -10.99 -0.90 11.28
C SER A 10 -10.78 -0.48 9.82
N ASP A 11 -9.93 0.52 9.57
CA ASP A 11 -9.61 0.97 8.23
C ASP A 11 -8.70 -0.03 7.51
N LEU A 12 -7.76 -0.62 8.27
CA LEU A 12 -6.89 -1.69 7.78
C LEU A 12 -7.69 -2.96 7.45
N GLU A 13 -8.63 -3.35 8.32
CA GLU A 13 -9.56 -4.44 8.08
C GLU A 13 -10.42 -4.17 6.84
N SER A 14 -10.96 -2.95 6.71
CA SER A 14 -11.74 -2.55 5.54
C SER A 14 -10.90 -2.60 4.26
N LEU A 15 -9.65 -2.14 4.31
CA LEU A 15 -8.70 -2.25 3.21
C LEU A 15 -8.43 -3.71 2.83
N MET A 16 -8.31 -4.60 3.81
CA MET A 16 -8.11 -6.05 3.62
C MET A 16 -9.25 -6.70 2.83
N GLN A 17 -10.49 -6.26 3.05
CA GLN A 17 -11.68 -6.83 2.40
C GLN A 17 -11.82 -6.46 0.92
N ILE A 18 -11.10 -5.45 0.42
CA ILE A 18 -11.23 -4.93 -0.95
C ILE A 18 -10.86 -5.97 -2.06
N ARG A 19 -10.36 -7.17 -1.73
CA ARG A 19 -10.04 -8.18 -2.77
C ARG A 19 -11.09 -9.22 -3.12
N VAL A 20 -12.11 -9.43 -2.32
CA VAL A 20 -13.10 -10.44 -2.69
C VAL A 20 -14.12 -9.71 -3.51
N GLY A 21 -14.46 -10.20 -4.71
CA GLY A 21 -15.49 -9.63 -5.59
C GLY A 21 -16.90 -9.67 -4.99
N GLY A 22 -17.08 -9.15 -3.78
CA GLY A 22 -18.34 -8.92 -3.12
C GLY A 22 -18.87 -7.58 -3.61
N LYS A 23 -20.00 -7.64 -4.29
CA LYS A 23 -20.83 -6.50 -4.61
C LYS A 23 -20.88 -5.52 -3.43
N GLN A 24 -20.71 -4.25 -3.77
CA GLN A 24 -21.16 -3.12 -2.98
C GLN A 24 -22.64 -3.30 -2.67
N ASP A 25 -22.97 -3.77 -1.47
CA ASP A 25 -24.35 -3.78 -0.95
C ASP A 25 -24.50 -2.75 0.17
N ASP A 26 -23.80 -1.62 0.05
CA ASP A 26 -24.04 -0.46 0.91
C ASP A 26 -23.82 0.84 0.12
N ASP A 27 -24.81 1.15 -0.73
CA ASP A 27 -24.92 2.39 -1.53
C ASP A 27 -24.98 3.68 -0.67
N THR A 28 -24.93 3.56 0.67
CA THR A 28 -25.03 4.69 1.59
C THR A 28 -23.67 5.27 2.03
N LYS A 29 -22.54 4.63 1.68
CA LYS A 29 -21.20 5.02 2.18
C LYS A 29 -20.25 5.44 1.07
N ILE A 30 -20.61 6.50 0.36
CA ILE A 30 -19.71 7.22 -0.55
C ILE A 30 -18.45 7.67 0.24
N GLY A 31 -17.27 7.20 -0.19
CA GLY A 31 -15.98 7.65 0.35
C GLY A 31 -15.26 6.73 1.35
N LYS A 32 -15.82 5.57 1.74
CA LYS A 32 -15.19 4.68 2.77
C LYS A 32 -14.39 3.48 2.24
N HIS A 33 -14.45 3.18 0.94
CA HIS A 33 -14.07 1.85 0.41
C HIS A 33 -12.73 1.77 -0.32
N GLY A 34 -11.82 2.74 -0.17
CA GLY A 34 -10.48 2.62 -0.75
C GLY A 34 -10.43 2.46 -2.29
N LEU A 35 -11.50 2.83 -3.01
CA LEU A 35 -11.53 2.83 -4.47
C LEU A 35 -10.40 3.69 -5.06
N GLY A 36 -10.08 4.80 -4.39
CA GLY A 36 -8.92 5.63 -4.75
C GLY A 36 -7.59 4.92 -4.54
N PHE A 37 -7.48 3.99 -3.59
CA PHE A 37 -6.25 3.23 -3.37
C PHE A 37 -6.00 2.21 -4.49
N ASN A 38 -7.04 1.65 -5.10
CA ASN A 38 -6.89 0.72 -6.23
C ASN A 38 -6.15 1.33 -7.43
N SER A 39 -6.15 2.66 -7.57
CA SER A 39 -5.35 3.35 -8.60
C SER A 39 -3.85 3.06 -8.49
N CYS A 40 -3.35 2.71 -7.30
CA CYS A 40 -1.97 2.31 -7.10
C CYS A 40 -1.61 1.08 -7.95
N TYR A 41 -2.57 0.20 -8.24
CA TYR A 41 -2.34 -1.00 -9.06
C TYR A 41 -2.06 -0.70 -10.54
N HIS A 42 -2.28 0.52 -11.02
CA HIS A 42 -1.74 0.93 -12.32
C HIS A 42 -0.21 0.96 -12.31
N PHE A 43 0.41 1.26 -11.17
CA PHE A 43 1.86 1.47 -11.05
C PHE A 43 2.60 0.30 -10.39
N THR A 44 1.95 -0.43 -9.49
CA THR A 44 2.60 -1.47 -8.67
C THR A 44 1.71 -2.69 -8.48
N ASP A 45 2.30 -3.86 -8.27
CA ASP A 45 1.55 -5.06 -7.88
C ASP A 45 1.46 -5.25 -6.37
N VAL A 46 2.40 -4.67 -5.62
CA VAL A 46 2.52 -4.87 -4.17
C VAL A 46 2.75 -3.52 -3.49
N PRO A 47 1.72 -2.65 -3.39
CA PRO A 47 1.86 -1.44 -2.62
C PRO A 47 2.03 -1.79 -1.14
N SER A 48 2.83 -0.97 -0.46
CA SER A 48 3.01 -1.06 0.99
C SER A 48 2.91 0.30 1.65
N PHE A 49 2.56 0.32 2.92
CA PHE A 49 2.56 1.54 3.70
C PHE A 49 2.87 1.27 5.16
N VAL A 50 3.39 2.30 5.82
CA VAL A 50 3.59 2.31 7.27
C VAL A 50 2.68 3.36 7.87
N SER A 51 1.93 2.98 8.91
CA SER A 51 1.07 3.90 9.69
C SER A 51 1.19 3.52 11.15
N SER A 52 1.55 4.49 12.00
CA SER A 52 1.88 4.25 13.40
C SER A 52 3.05 3.27 13.54
N ASP A 53 2.84 2.12 14.17
CA ASP A 53 3.80 1.05 14.41
C ASP A 53 3.56 -0.17 13.52
N LYS A 54 2.65 -0.08 12.54
CA LYS A 54 2.28 -1.18 11.65
C LYS A 54 2.78 -0.94 10.24
N ILE A 55 3.36 -1.97 9.64
CA ILE A 55 3.60 -2.07 8.20
C ILE A 55 2.53 -2.95 7.57
N THR A 56 1.98 -2.47 6.45
CA THR A 56 1.00 -3.20 5.66
C THR A 56 1.55 -3.43 4.26
N LEU A 57 1.58 -4.69 3.82
CA LEU A 57 1.89 -5.09 2.45
C LEU A 57 0.66 -5.71 1.81
N LEU A 58 0.30 -5.20 0.65
CA LEU A 58 -0.86 -5.64 -0.10
C LEU A 58 -0.38 -6.34 -1.36
N ASP A 59 -0.21 -7.66 -1.29
CA ASP A 59 -0.04 -8.48 -2.48
C ASP A 59 -1.36 -9.15 -2.76
N PRO A 60 -2.19 -8.56 -3.61
CA PRO A 60 -3.51 -9.07 -3.71
C PRO A 60 -3.41 -10.38 -4.54
N GLN A 61 -2.50 -10.52 -5.50
CA GLN A 61 -2.32 -11.75 -6.30
C GLN A 61 -1.79 -12.96 -5.55
N GLU A 62 -1.40 -12.78 -4.28
CA GLU A 62 -0.76 -13.82 -3.46
C GLU A 62 0.43 -14.45 -4.18
N LYS A 63 1.12 -13.66 -5.03
CA LYS A 63 2.26 -14.10 -5.85
C LYS A 63 3.53 -14.22 -5.00
N TYR A 64 3.70 -13.29 -4.06
CA TYR A 64 4.87 -13.14 -3.20
C TYR A 64 4.52 -13.35 -1.73
N LEU A 65 3.28 -13.05 -1.33
CA LEU A 65 2.81 -13.20 0.05
C LEU A 65 1.63 -14.17 0.08
N SER A 66 1.70 -15.18 0.97
CA SER A 66 0.60 -16.15 1.17
C SER A 66 -0.66 -15.55 1.80
N LYS A 67 -0.58 -14.29 2.25
CA LYS A 67 -1.68 -13.47 2.75
C LYS A 67 -1.26 -11.99 2.72
N ARG A 68 -2.23 -11.08 2.78
CA ARG A 68 -1.95 -9.66 3.08
C ARG A 68 -1.29 -9.58 4.45
N ILE A 69 -0.09 -9.00 4.51
CA ILE A 69 0.67 -8.92 5.76
C ILE A 69 0.40 -7.55 6.38
N ILE A 70 -0.26 -7.55 7.53
CA ILE A 70 -0.18 -6.47 8.50
C ILE A 70 0.67 -6.99 9.63
N ASP A 71 1.80 -6.35 9.87
CA ASP A 71 2.69 -6.70 10.97
C ASP A 71 3.11 -5.45 11.70
N THR A 72 3.45 -5.60 12.98
CA THR A 72 4.17 -4.56 13.70
C THR A 72 5.55 -4.44 13.08
N ILE A 73 6.07 -3.22 12.88
CA ILE A 73 7.41 -3.02 12.35
C ILE A 73 8.40 -3.81 13.22
N PRO A 74 9.07 -4.85 12.68
CA PRO A 74 9.90 -5.71 13.50
C PRO A 74 11.10 -4.92 14.07
N GLN A 75 11.14 -4.78 15.40
CA GLN A 75 12.23 -4.12 16.11
C GLN A 75 13.55 -4.91 16.01
N ASN A 76 13.45 -6.23 15.82
CA ASN A 76 14.60 -7.16 15.80
C ASN A 76 15.22 -7.31 14.39
N GLY A 77 14.69 -6.60 13.38
CA GLY A 77 15.26 -6.63 12.03
C GLY A 77 14.89 -7.86 11.20
N THR A 78 13.78 -8.53 11.50
CA THR A 78 13.10 -9.42 10.55
C THR A 78 12.63 -8.60 9.35
N HIS A 79 12.65 -9.15 8.13
CA HIS A 79 12.24 -8.43 6.90
C HIS A 79 12.95 -7.07 6.66
N LYS A 80 14.24 -6.97 7.05
CA LYS A 80 15.07 -5.75 6.90
C LYS A 80 15.02 -5.13 5.51
N ASP A 81 14.92 -5.95 4.46
CA ASP A 81 14.89 -5.47 3.07
C ASP A 81 13.55 -4.83 2.71
N GLN A 82 12.44 -5.29 3.31
CA GLN A 82 11.12 -4.66 3.15
C GLN A 82 11.02 -3.36 3.96
N LEU A 83 11.78 -3.24 5.05
CA LEU A 83 11.88 -2.02 5.85
C LEU A 83 12.95 -1.04 5.34
N ALA A 84 13.90 -1.48 4.54
CA ALA A 84 15.00 -0.66 4.04
C ALA A 84 14.53 0.61 3.31
N PRO A 85 13.47 0.58 2.47
CA PRO A 85 12.90 1.77 1.83
C PRO A 85 12.39 2.82 2.81
N PHE A 86 12.05 2.41 4.03
CA PHE A 86 11.51 3.27 5.08
C PHE A 86 12.59 3.81 6.02
N LYS A 87 13.78 3.18 6.11
CA LYS A 87 14.85 3.57 7.06
C LYS A 87 15.40 4.98 6.86
N GLY A 88 15.41 5.50 5.63
CA GLY A 88 15.88 6.86 5.32
C GLY A 88 14.86 7.96 5.57
N ILE A 89 13.59 7.59 5.77
CA ILE A 89 12.48 8.51 6.00
C ILE A 89 12.24 8.50 7.51
N LYS A 90 12.80 9.50 8.22
CA LYS A 90 12.88 9.61 9.69
C LYS A 90 11.74 8.91 10.46
N SER A 91 12.11 8.27 11.57
CA SER A 91 11.21 7.65 12.56
C SER A 91 10.03 8.52 13.02
N ILE A 92 10.17 9.84 12.93
CA ILE A 92 9.17 10.84 13.29
C ILE A 92 7.89 10.71 12.44
N TYR A 93 8.01 10.36 11.15
CA TYR A 93 6.86 10.28 10.25
C TYR A 93 5.99 9.03 10.47
N PHE A 94 6.54 7.95 11.00
CA PHE A 94 5.75 6.75 11.33
C PHE A 94 4.74 7.06 12.44
N CYS A 95 5.17 7.85 13.43
CA CYS A 95 4.33 8.24 14.55
C CYS A 95 3.37 9.40 14.23
N GLU A 96 3.55 10.13 13.14
CA GLU A 96 2.78 11.34 12.82
C GLU A 96 1.85 11.20 11.61
N GLY A 97 1.86 10.05 10.93
CA GLY A 97 1.00 9.85 9.76
C GLY A 97 1.15 8.50 9.09
N THR A 98 0.80 8.47 7.81
CA THR A 98 0.92 7.31 6.93
C THR A 98 1.90 7.61 5.81
N LEU A 99 2.85 6.71 5.62
CA LEU A 99 3.83 6.76 4.53
C LEU A 99 3.60 5.60 3.56
N PHE A 100 3.25 5.93 2.33
CA PHE A 100 3.05 4.95 1.25
C PHE A 100 4.33 4.77 0.43
N GLN A 101 4.65 3.51 0.16
CA GLN A 101 5.65 3.06 -0.79
C GLN A 101 4.96 2.38 -1.97
N ILE A 102 5.26 2.87 -3.17
CA ILE A 102 4.71 2.38 -4.44
C ILE A 102 5.89 1.93 -5.31
N PRO A 103 6.36 0.67 -5.17
CA PRO A 103 7.44 0.16 -6.02
C PRO A 103 6.94 0.03 -7.46
N LEU A 104 7.57 0.71 -8.41
CA LEU A 104 7.15 0.64 -9.81
C LEU A 104 7.29 -0.78 -10.36
N ARG A 105 6.26 -1.21 -11.11
CA ARG A 105 6.24 -2.48 -11.82
C ARG A 105 7.39 -2.55 -12.82
N LYS A 106 8.10 -3.67 -12.84
CA LYS A 106 9.23 -3.93 -13.75
C LYS A 106 8.89 -4.92 -14.87
N GLU A 107 7.84 -5.72 -14.69
CA GLU A 107 7.39 -6.75 -15.62
C GLU A 107 5.86 -6.78 -15.63
N PRO A 108 5.19 -7.10 -16.75
CA PRO A 108 3.74 -7.23 -16.80
C PRO A 108 3.20 -8.20 -15.75
N SER A 109 1.98 -7.94 -15.25
CA SER A 109 1.31 -8.79 -14.26
C SER A 109 -0.17 -8.94 -14.62
N LYS A 110 -0.88 -9.88 -13.96
CA LYS A 110 -2.33 -9.99 -14.19
C LYS A 110 -3.14 -8.76 -13.71
N LEU A 111 -2.52 -7.78 -13.03
CA LEU A 111 -3.18 -6.52 -12.65
C LEU A 111 -3.04 -5.46 -13.75
N SER A 112 -1.91 -5.44 -14.45
CA SER A 112 -1.66 -4.51 -15.56
C SER A 112 -0.41 -4.92 -16.33
N ASP A 113 -0.46 -4.72 -17.65
CA ASP A 113 0.70 -4.88 -18.53
C ASP A 113 1.55 -3.60 -18.66
N THR A 114 1.10 -2.49 -18.04
CA THR A 114 1.76 -1.19 -18.16
C THR A 114 2.96 -1.10 -17.23
N ILE A 115 4.11 -0.73 -17.80
CA ILE A 115 5.36 -0.43 -17.11
C ILE A 115 5.62 1.06 -17.27
N TYR A 116 5.82 1.76 -16.15
CA TYR A 116 6.10 3.18 -16.14
C TYR A 116 7.60 3.45 -16.00
N THR A 117 8.14 4.34 -16.83
CA THR A 117 9.47 4.90 -16.66
C THR A 117 9.46 6.04 -15.65
N THR A 118 10.63 6.40 -15.12
CA THR A 118 10.76 7.56 -14.23
C THR A 118 10.26 8.84 -14.90
N ASP A 119 10.55 9.04 -16.19
CA ASP A 119 10.12 10.23 -16.93
C ASP A 119 8.60 10.33 -17.03
N GLN A 120 7.92 9.21 -17.32
CA GLN A 120 6.45 9.16 -17.36
C GLN A 120 5.84 9.46 -15.99
N ILE A 121 6.43 8.97 -14.90
CA ILE A 121 5.98 9.30 -13.55
C ILE A 121 6.20 10.79 -13.26
N LEU A 122 7.33 11.36 -13.65
CA LEU A 122 7.62 12.78 -13.45
C LEU A 122 6.63 13.67 -14.21
N GLU A 123 6.15 13.26 -15.37
CA GLU A 123 5.10 13.97 -16.11
C GLU A 123 3.75 13.98 -15.39
N LEU A 124 3.43 12.95 -14.61
CA LEU A 124 2.19 12.88 -13.83
C LEU A 124 2.19 13.74 -12.57
N VAL A 125 3.36 14.24 -12.16
CA VAL A 125 3.55 15.03 -10.91
C VAL A 125 3.73 16.53 -11.22
N LYS A 126 3.74 16.92 -12.50
CA LYS A 126 3.74 18.33 -12.93
C LYS A 126 2.38 18.97 -12.71
#